data_AF-A0A1L8SUA8-F1
#
_entry.id   AF-A0A1L8SUA8-F1
#
_cell.length_a   1.000
_cell.length_b   1.000
_cell.length_c   1.000
_cell.angle_alpha   90.00
_cell.angle_beta   90.00
_cell.angle_gamma   90.00
#
_symmetry.space_group_name_H-M   'P 1'
#
loop_
_entity.id
_entity.type
_entity.pdbx_description
1 polymer ?
#
loop_
_entity_poly.entity_id
_entity_poly.type
_entity_poly.pdbx_seq_one_letter_code
_entity_poly.pdbx_strand_id
1 'polypeptide(L)'
;MHTIEHHKIISDFRLLSGLTVTIEDCANLTKEFQVYGVEDYYISDYKGNSYLTRYVDYFIDAIPCLKYKKNYFIPLIFRDMPDTQKMFRDPYRWEAFFILLDWYLTYNPKKVLVPCSQKKADVEIVDTAFLIFRLWEIYEGSAFPIANLNNLSEFEKWNKVFHLIDTENSFTRNKEFDTTKVEDLTQLETVITIIKLKYQALLQKQGYRV
;
A
#
# COMPACT_ATOMS: atom_id res chain seq x y z
N MET A 1 -37.72 -23.50 -13.85
CA MET A 1 -36.54 -23.66 -12.98
C MET A 1 -35.36 -24.01 -13.88
N HIS A 2 -34.42 -23.08 -14.05
CA HIS A 2 -33.23 -23.36 -14.86
C HIS A 2 -32.19 -24.06 -14.00
N THR A 3 -31.86 -25.29 -14.38
CA THR A 3 -30.68 -26.00 -13.91
C THR A 3 -29.46 -25.38 -14.58
N ILE A 4 -28.49 -24.92 -13.80
CA ILE A 4 -27.21 -24.43 -14.31
C ILE A 4 -26.29 -25.65 -14.41
N GLU A 5 -25.94 -26.04 -15.63
CA GLU A 5 -24.90 -27.03 -15.88
C GLU A 5 -23.51 -26.40 -15.67
N HIS A 6 -22.70 -27.03 -14.81
CA HIS A 6 -21.29 -26.70 -14.66
C HIS A 6 -20.44 -27.66 -15.50
N HIS A 7 -19.64 -27.10 -16.41
CA HIS A 7 -18.56 -27.83 -17.08
C HIS A 7 -17.22 -27.06 -16.98
N LYS A 8 -16.17 -27.88 -16.85
CA LYS A 8 -14.77 -27.73 -16.38
C LYS A 8 -13.96 -26.44 -16.72
N ILE A 9 -13.11 -26.09 -15.75
CA ILE A 9 -12.28 -24.89 -15.55
C ILE A 9 -11.08 -24.78 -16.51
N ILE A 10 -10.95 -23.61 -17.17
CA ILE A 10 -9.71 -22.91 -17.47
C ILE A 10 -9.98 -21.49 -16.97
N SER A 11 -9.34 -21.04 -15.89
CA SER A 11 -9.82 -19.82 -15.20
C SER A 11 -9.38 -18.53 -15.91
N ASP A 12 -10.11 -18.15 -16.96
CA ASP A 12 -10.14 -16.82 -17.60
C ASP A 12 -10.84 -15.75 -16.73
N PHE A 13 -10.94 -15.95 -15.42
CA PHE A 13 -11.88 -15.20 -14.56
C PHE A 13 -11.45 -13.78 -14.17
N ARG A 14 -10.31 -13.28 -14.67
CA ARG A 14 -9.95 -11.86 -14.76
C ARG A 14 -8.63 -11.74 -15.51
N LEU A 15 -8.66 -11.26 -16.76
CA LEU A 15 -7.50 -10.55 -17.33
C LEU A 15 -7.25 -9.33 -16.44
N LEU A 16 -6.40 -9.47 -15.43
CA LEU A 16 -5.88 -8.32 -14.71
C LEU A 16 -4.88 -7.64 -15.64
N SER A 17 -5.26 -6.51 -16.22
CA SER A 17 -4.30 -5.57 -16.78
C SER A 17 -3.47 -5.03 -15.63
N GLY A 18 -2.30 -5.65 -15.44
CA GLY A 18 -1.27 -5.13 -14.57
C GLY A 18 -0.55 -3.99 -15.27
N LEU A 19 -0.39 -2.86 -14.59
CA LEU A 19 0.63 -1.87 -14.98
C LEU A 19 1.95 -2.33 -14.36
N THR A 20 3.02 -2.29 -15.14
CA THR A 20 4.38 -2.50 -14.64
C THR A 20 5.30 -1.42 -15.17
N VAL A 21 6.47 -1.32 -14.59
CA VAL A 21 7.48 -0.31 -14.92
C VAL A 21 8.52 -0.94 -15.83
N THR A 22 9.04 -0.18 -16.80
CA THR A 22 10.11 -0.69 -17.68
C THR A 22 11.41 -0.89 -16.91
N ILE A 23 12.33 -1.72 -17.42
CA ILE A 23 13.64 -1.90 -16.80
C ILE A 23 14.44 -0.59 -16.76
N GLU A 24 14.33 0.23 -17.80
CA GLU A 24 15.00 1.54 -17.88
C GLU A 24 14.51 2.48 -16.78
N ASP A 25 13.19 2.52 -16.56
CA ASP A 25 12.59 3.32 -15.49
C ASP A 25 12.96 2.79 -14.10
N CYS A 26 13.19 1.49 -13.92
CA CYS A 26 13.63 0.93 -12.64
C CYS A 26 14.96 1.51 -12.16
N ALA A 27 15.91 1.73 -13.09
CA ALA A 27 17.19 2.35 -12.75
C ALA A 27 17.02 3.80 -12.27
N ASN A 28 16.06 4.54 -12.84
CA ASN A 28 15.73 5.91 -12.43
C ASN A 28 15.03 5.92 -11.07
N LEU A 29 14.00 5.10 -10.89
CA LEU A 29 13.27 4.98 -9.62
C LEU A 29 14.18 4.53 -8.48
N THR A 30 15.13 3.64 -8.75
CA THR A 30 16.13 3.23 -7.75
C THR A 30 16.93 4.42 -7.26
N LYS A 31 17.44 5.27 -8.14
CA LYS A 31 18.19 6.48 -7.76
C LYS A 31 17.29 7.47 -7.01
N GLU A 32 16.07 7.69 -7.48
CA GLU A 32 15.11 8.60 -6.86
C GLU A 32 14.75 8.17 -5.43
N PHE A 33 14.54 6.87 -5.24
CA PHE A 33 14.06 6.32 -3.97
C PHE A 33 15.17 5.86 -3.02
N GLN A 34 16.44 6.09 -3.37
CA GLN A 34 17.58 5.86 -2.46
C GLN A 34 17.42 6.58 -1.13
N VAL A 35 16.86 7.80 -1.16
CA VAL A 35 16.60 8.60 0.06
C VAL A 35 15.66 7.90 1.04
N TYR A 36 14.82 6.98 0.56
CA TYR A 36 13.88 6.21 1.38
C TYR A 36 14.43 4.84 1.82
N GLY A 37 15.62 4.46 1.35
CA GLY A 37 16.26 3.17 1.65
C GLY A 37 16.10 2.11 0.56
N VAL A 38 15.75 2.49 -0.67
CA VAL A 38 15.87 1.61 -1.84
C VAL A 38 17.34 1.47 -2.21
N GLU A 39 17.81 0.23 -2.33
CA GLU A 39 19.23 -0.08 -2.56
C GLU A 39 19.53 -0.34 -4.04
N ASP A 40 18.63 -1.05 -4.72
CA ASP A 40 18.85 -1.59 -6.07
C ASP A 40 17.51 -2.07 -6.66
N TYR A 41 17.51 -2.60 -7.89
CA TYR A 41 16.36 -3.28 -8.48
C TYR A 41 16.74 -4.66 -9.04
N TYR A 42 15.78 -5.59 -9.00
CA TYR A 42 15.95 -6.97 -9.49
C TYR A 42 14.73 -7.41 -10.29
N ILE A 43 14.94 -8.36 -11.18
CA ILE A 43 13.84 -9.15 -11.74
C ILE A 43 13.66 -10.37 -10.83
N SER A 44 12.43 -10.63 -10.41
CA SER A 44 12.11 -11.74 -9.52
C SER A 44 10.77 -12.36 -9.89
N ASP A 45 10.59 -13.61 -9.48
CA ASP A 45 9.33 -14.33 -9.59
C ASP A 45 8.80 -14.55 -8.18
N TYR A 46 7.47 -14.61 -8.04
CA TYR A 46 6.87 -15.10 -6.80
C TYR A 46 5.49 -15.70 -7.06
N LYS A 47 5.10 -16.63 -6.17
CA LYS A 47 3.75 -17.19 -6.10
C LYS A 47 3.16 -16.91 -4.73
N GLY A 48 2.00 -16.29 -4.68
CA GLY A 48 1.32 -16.02 -3.42
C GLY A 48 -0.04 -15.39 -3.60
N ASN A 49 -0.74 -15.23 -2.47
CA ASN A 49 -2.02 -14.53 -2.41
C ASN A 49 -1.79 -13.12 -1.91
N SER A 50 -2.22 -12.12 -2.67
CA SER A 50 -2.01 -10.71 -2.32
C SER A 50 -3.24 -9.88 -2.63
N TYR A 51 -3.20 -8.64 -2.18
CA TYR A 51 -4.16 -7.62 -2.53
C TYR A 51 -4.18 -7.29 -4.01
N LEU A 52 -3.30 -7.79 -4.88
CA LEU A 52 -3.33 -7.58 -6.34
C LEU A 52 -4.48 -8.31 -7.03
N THR A 53 -4.82 -9.53 -6.61
CA THR A 53 -5.91 -10.35 -7.20
C THR A 53 -7.17 -10.37 -6.34
N ARG A 54 -7.10 -9.93 -5.08
CA ARG A 54 -8.14 -10.11 -4.04
C ARG A 54 -8.50 -11.60 -3.91
N TYR A 55 -7.67 -12.35 -3.21
CA TYR A 55 -7.98 -13.70 -2.68
C TYR A 55 -7.71 -14.91 -3.58
N VAL A 56 -7.13 -14.73 -4.77
CA VAL A 56 -6.74 -15.86 -5.62
C VAL A 56 -5.22 -15.97 -5.61
N ASP A 57 -4.71 -17.15 -5.25
CA ASP A 57 -3.28 -17.46 -5.36
C ASP A 57 -2.85 -17.41 -6.82
N TYR A 58 -1.73 -16.74 -7.09
CA TYR A 58 -1.28 -16.47 -8.45
C TYR A 58 0.24 -16.46 -8.51
N PHE A 59 0.76 -16.70 -9.70
CA PHE A 59 2.18 -16.66 -9.99
C PHE A 59 2.47 -15.45 -10.88
N ILE A 60 3.50 -14.69 -10.53
CA ILE A 60 4.08 -13.68 -11.42
C ILE A 60 5.47 -14.13 -11.79
N ASP A 61 5.72 -14.13 -13.09
CA ASP A 61 7.02 -14.39 -13.70
C ASP A 61 7.70 -13.06 -14.07
N ALA A 62 9.00 -12.99 -13.85
CA ALA A 62 9.92 -11.94 -14.27
C ALA A 62 9.45 -10.50 -13.99
N ILE A 63 9.01 -10.20 -12.76
CA ILE A 63 8.57 -8.85 -12.40
C ILE A 63 9.73 -7.98 -11.89
N PRO A 64 9.82 -6.70 -12.30
CA PRO A 64 10.73 -5.76 -11.67
C PRO A 64 10.34 -5.50 -10.21
N CYS A 65 11.34 -5.54 -9.34
CA CYS A 65 11.22 -5.32 -7.90
C CYS A 65 12.27 -4.31 -7.45
N LEU A 66 11.90 -3.38 -6.58
CA LEU A 66 12.87 -2.58 -5.84
C LEU A 66 13.36 -3.37 -4.61
N LYS A 67 14.67 -3.44 -4.40
CA LYS A 67 15.27 -3.95 -3.17
C LYS A 67 15.24 -2.86 -2.12
N TYR A 68 14.51 -3.12 -1.04
CA TYR A 68 14.27 -2.19 0.05
C TYR A 68 14.85 -2.77 1.35
N LYS A 69 15.67 -1.97 2.05
CA LYS A 69 16.24 -2.29 3.38
C LYS A 69 16.63 -3.77 3.53
N LYS A 70 17.58 -4.20 2.71
CA LYS A 70 18.19 -5.54 2.60
C LYS A 70 17.33 -6.62 1.97
N ASN A 71 16.26 -7.07 2.63
CA ASN A 71 15.58 -8.33 2.26
C ASN A 71 14.13 -8.16 1.79
N TYR A 72 13.63 -6.94 1.67
CA TYR A 72 12.29 -6.69 1.17
C TYR A 72 12.33 -6.36 -0.32
N PHE A 73 11.55 -7.08 -1.12
CA PHE A 73 11.33 -6.75 -2.52
C PHE A 73 9.96 -6.09 -2.65
N ILE A 74 9.92 -4.90 -3.24
CA ILE A 74 8.71 -4.18 -3.59
C ILE A 74 8.42 -4.43 -5.06
N PRO A 75 7.48 -5.33 -5.41
CA PRO A 75 7.11 -5.57 -6.80
C PRO A 75 6.53 -4.30 -7.43
N LEU A 76 7.06 -3.93 -8.59
CA LEU A 76 6.56 -2.85 -9.43
C LEU A 76 5.48 -3.38 -10.38
N ILE A 77 4.48 -4.04 -9.79
CA ILE A 77 3.25 -4.45 -10.46
C ILE A 77 2.07 -3.85 -9.74
N PHE A 78 1.15 -3.31 -10.53
CA PHE A 78 0.05 -2.53 -10.03
C PHE A 78 -1.23 -2.87 -10.77
N ARG A 79 -2.37 -2.65 -10.14
CA ARG A 79 -3.64 -2.69 -10.86
C ARG A 79 -3.76 -1.45 -11.75
N ASP A 80 -4.28 -1.61 -12.96
CA ASP A 80 -4.69 -0.46 -13.75
C ASP A 80 -5.95 0.21 -13.15
N MET A 81 -5.71 1.15 -12.24
CA MET A 81 -6.73 1.89 -11.50
C MET A 81 -6.30 3.35 -11.39
N PRO A 82 -7.25 4.31 -11.29
CA PRO A 82 -6.92 5.73 -11.18
C PRO A 82 -5.91 6.06 -10.07
N ASP A 83 -5.99 5.37 -8.92
CA ASP A 83 -5.12 5.64 -7.77
C ASP A 83 -3.68 5.14 -7.98
N THR A 84 -3.50 4.02 -8.69
CA THR A 84 -2.18 3.60 -9.18
C THR A 84 -1.58 4.66 -10.08
N GLN A 85 -2.35 5.17 -11.04
CA GLN A 85 -1.87 6.20 -11.97
C GLN A 85 -1.52 7.51 -11.23
N LYS A 86 -2.13 7.80 -10.07
CA LYS A 86 -1.74 8.95 -9.25
C LYS A 86 -0.36 8.76 -8.61
N MET A 87 0.07 7.53 -8.28
CA MET A 87 1.42 7.28 -7.76
C MET A 87 2.52 7.84 -8.66
N PHE A 88 2.33 7.76 -9.99
CA PHE A 88 3.29 8.25 -10.98
C PHE A 88 3.10 9.72 -11.37
N ARG A 89 1.96 10.34 -11.00
CA ARG A 89 1.66 11.76 -11.31
C ARG A 89 1.94 12.69 -10.14
N ASP A 90 1.83 12.19 -8.92
CA ASP A 90 1.92 12.94 -7.68
C ASP A 90 3.10 12.40 -6.83
N PRO A 91 4.31 12.98 -6.95
CA PRO A 91 5.53 12.42 -6.36
C PRO A 91 5.47 12.20 -4.85
N TYR A 92 4.75 13.06 -4.12
CA TYR A 92 4.55 12.94 -2.66
C TYR A 92 3.91 11.60 -2.24
N ARG A 93 3.24 10.89 -3.17
CA ARG A 93 2.63 9.59 -2.89
C ARG A 93 3.67 8.49 -2.69
N TRP A 94 4.83 8.57 -3.35
CA TRP A 94 5.92 7.60 -3.13
C TRP A 94 6.58 7.79 -1.78
N GLU A 95 6.81 9.04 -1.36
CA GLU A 95 7.27 9.33 0.00
C GLU A 95 6.32 8.75 1.05
N ALA A 96 5.02 9.00 0.90
CA ALA A 96 4.00 8.43 1.76
C ALA A 96 3.95 6.90 1.72
N PHE A 97 4.21 6.28 0.57
CA PHE A 97 4.32 4.83 0.43
C PHE A 97 5.42 4.27 1.32
N PHE A 98 6.61 4.85 1.28
CA PHE A 98 7.73 4.38 2.10
C PHE A 98 7.51 4.64 3.58
N ILE A 99 6.95 5.79 3.96
CA ILE A 99 6.55 6.10 5.34
C ILE A 99 5.57 5.04 5.86
N LEU A 100 4.54 4.71 5.08
CA LEU A 100 3.54 3.72 5.47
C LEU A 100 4.12 2.31 5.53
N LEU A 101 4.96 1.94 4.55
CA LEU A 101 5.65 0.66 4.52
C LEU A 101 6.52 0.47 5.77
N ASP A 102 7.29 1.48 6.16
CA ASP A 102 8.14 1.44 7.35
C ASP A 102 7.36 1.21 8.63
N TRP A 103 6.22 1.88 8.77
CA TRP A 103 5.33 1.65 9.91
C TRP A 103 4.82 0.20 9.93
N TYR A 104 4.32 -0.31 8.80
CA TYR A 104 3.83 -1.69 8.74
C TYR A 104 4.94 -2.72 8.98
N LEU A 105 6.14 -2.54 8.41
CA LEU A 105 7.25 -3.47 8.64
C LEU A 105 7.67 -3.52 10.12
N THR A 106 7.55 -2.40 10.83
CA THR A 106 7.91 -2.30 12.25
C THR A 106 6.85 -2.94 13.16
N TYR A 107 5.58 -2.65 12.94
CA TYR A 107 4.52 -3.00 13.89
C TYR A 107 3.63 -4.15 13.42
N ASN A 108 3.38 -4.28 12.11
CA ASN A 108 2.46 -5.28 11.57
C ASN A 108 2.88 -5.84 10.19
N PRO A 109 4.05 -6.51 10.10
CA PRO A 109 4.61 -6.93 8.82
C PRO A 109 3.73 -7.94 8.09
N LYS A 110 2.95 -8.75 8.81
CA LYS A 110 2.08 -9.78 8.21
C LYS A 110 0.99 -9.21 7.29
N LYS A 111 0.60 -7.95 7.47
CA LYS A 111 -0.40 -7.30 6.60
C LYS A 111 0.18 -6.76 5.30
N VAL A 112 1.45 -6.37 5.31
CA VAL A 112 2.13 -5.72 4.19
C VAL A 112 3.01 -6.67 3.39
N LEU A 113 3.20 -7.90 3.87
CA LEU A 113 3.96 -8.93 3.18
C LEU A 113 3.03 -9.96 2.54
N VAL A 114 3.34 -10.35 1.31
CA VAL A 114 2.63 -11.39 0.59
C VAL A 114 2.99 -12.75 1.21
N PRO A 115 2.01 -13.55 1.66
CA PRO A 115 2.24 -14.94 2.03
C PRO A 115 2.57 -15.76 0.78
N CYS A 116 3.85 -15.86 0.47
CA CYS A 116 4.34 -16.57 -0.71
C CYS A 116 4.50 -18.07 -0.44
N SER A 117 3.99 -18.88 -1.37
CA SER A 117 4.31 -20.31 -1.44
C SER A 117 5.60 -20.58 -2.22
N GLN A 118 6.00 -19.67 -3.11
CA GLN A 118 7.26 -19.70 -3.85
C GLN A 118 7.86 -18.31 -3.95
N LYS A 119 9.14 -18.18 -3.59
CA LYS A 119 9.95 -16.96 -3.68
C LYS A 119 11.43 -17.33 -3.52
N LYS A 120 12.34 -16.41 -3.85
CA LYS A 120 13.77 -16.57 -3.55
C LYS A 120 13.98 -16.69 -2.02
N ALA A 121 14.91 -17.57 -1.61
CA ALA A 121 15.28 -17.71 -0.21
C ALA A 121 15.73 -16.36 0.38
N ASP A 122 15.37 -16.12 1.64
CA ASP A 122 15.71 -14.92 2.41
C ASP A 122 15.17 -13.59 1.86
N VAL A 123 14.20 -13.63 0.95
CA VAL A 123 13.50 -12.44 0.45
C VAL A 123 12.06 -12.42 0.97
N GLU A 124 11.56 -11.25 1.36
CA GLU A 124 10.16 -11.01 1.67
C GLU A 124 9.53 -10.12 0.58
N ILE A 125 8.34 -10.49 0.12
CA ILE A 125 7.65 -9.77 -0.96
C ILE A 125 6.64 -8.81 -0.33
N VAL A 126 6.76 -7.52 -0.63
CA VAL A 126 5.82 -6.49 -0.19
C VAL A 126 4.55 -6.55 -1.04
N ASP A 127 3.39 -6.45 -0.39
CA ASP A 127 2.10 -6.31 -1.05
C ASP A 127 1.88 -4.85 -1.47
N THR A 128 2.45 -4.48 -2.60
CA THR A 128 2.37 -3.12 -3.16
C THR A 128 0.91 -2.69 -3.38
N ALA A 129 0.04 -3.62 -3.78
CA ALA A 129 -1.37 -3.33 -4.03
C ALA A 129 -2.14 -3.02 -2.74
N PHE A 130 -1.80 -3.69 -1.62
CA PHE A 130 -2.33 -3.36 -0.31
C PHE A 130 -1.93 -1.95 0.09
N LEU A 131 -0.65 -1.59 -0.02
CA LEU A 131 -0.18 -0.25 0.37
C LEU A 131 -0.82 0.87 -0.45
N ILE A 132 -0.93 0.72 -1.77
CA ILE A 132 -1.60 1.72 -2.61
C ILE A 132 -3.07 1.86 -2.23
N PHE A 133 -3.75 0.75 -1.92
CA PHE A 133 -5.12 0.80 -1.42
C PHE A 133 -5.21 1.55 -0.08
N ARG A 134 -4.31 1.27 0.87
CA ARG A 134 -4.26 1.98 2.16
C ARG A 134 -3.97 3.46 2.01
N LEU A 135 -3.05 3.84 1.12
CA LEU A 135 -2.78 5.25 0.81
C LEU A 135 -4.00 5.94 0.20
N TRP A 136 -4.75 5.26 -0.68
CA TRP A 136 -5.99 5.79 -1.21
C TRP A 136 -7.03 6.04 -0.10
N GLU A 137 -7.18 5.12 0.84
CA GLU A 137 -8.07 5.31 2.00
C GLU A 137 -7.66 6.53 2.82
N ILE A 138 -6.36 6.70 3.10
CA ILE A 138 -5.83 7.87 3.83
C ILE A 138 -6.10 9.17 3.06
N TYR A 139 -5.75 9.22 1.78
CA TYR A 139 -5.83 10.46 1.01
C TYR A 139 -7.24 10.87 0.60
N GLU A 140 -8.06 9.93 0.15
CA GLU A 140 -9.36 10.21 -0.46
C GLU A 140 -10.52 9.86 0.48
N GLY A 141 -10.36 8.81 1.29
CA GLY A 141 -11.38 8.43 2.28
C GLY A 141 -11.37 9.29 3.53
N SER A 142 -10.27 9.98 3.86
CA SER A 142 -10.06 10.46 5.24
C SER A 142 -9.33 11.79 5.44
N ALA A 143 -8.56 12.27 4.46
CA ALA A 143 -7.83 13.52 4.60
C ALA A 143 -8.74 14.73 4.86
N PHE A 144 -9.90 14.79 4.21
CA PHE A 144 -10.83 15.92 4.32
C PHE A 144 -11.55 16.00 5.68
N PRO A 145 -12.08 14.90 6.24
CA PRO A 145 -12.60 14.93 7.61
C PRO A 145 -11.56 15.29 8.67
N ILE A 146 -10.34 14.72 8.60
CA ILE A 146 -9.31 14.90 9.63
C ILE A 146 -8.86 16.36 9.76
N ALA A 147 -8.77 17.09 8.65
CA ALA A 147 -8.40 18.49 8.67
C ALA A 147 -9.37 19.39 9.46
N ASN A 148 -10.58 18.92 9.74
CA ASN A 148 -11.62 19.66 10.46
C ASN A 148 -11.80 19.19 11.92
N LEU A 149 -11.01 18.22 12.39
CA LEU A 149 -11.06 17.71 13.76
C LEU A 149 -10.16 18.55 14.66
N ASN A 150 -10.69 18.99 15.80
CA ASN A 150 -10.03 19.94 16.70
C ASN A 150 -9.45 19.29 17.95
N ASN A 151 -9.77 18.02 18.21
CA ASN A 151 -9.31 17.29 19.38
C ASN A 151 -9.33 15.77 19.15
N LEU A 152 -8.68 15.05 20.06
CA LEU A 152 -8.56 13.60 20.03
C LEU A 152 -9.92 12.87 20.09
N SER A 153 -10.88 13.40 20.86
CA SER A 153 -12.20 12.77 21.00
C SER A 153 -13.01 12.81 19.69
N GLU A 154 -12.91 13.90 18.93
CA GLU A 154 -13.50 14.00 17.59
C GLU A 154 -12.87 12.99 16.63
N PHE A 155 -11.54 12.81 16.72
CA PHE A 155 -10.83 11.78 15.97
C PHE A 155 -11.26 10.37 16.34
N GLU A 156 -11.35 10.03 17.62
CA GLU A 156 -11.79 8.70 18.07
C GLU A 156 -13.18 8.36 17.53
N LYS A 157 -14.13 9.30 17.62
CA LYS A 157 -15.50 9.11 17.08
C LYS A 157 -15.50 8.93 15.57
N TRP A 158 -14.72 9.73 14.85
CA TRP A 158 -14.58 9.62 13.41
C TRP A 158 -13.91 8.29 13.01
N ASN A 159 -12.82 7.92 13.67
CA ASN A 159 -12.08 6.68 13.39
C ASN A 159 -12.91 5.42 13.66
N LYS A 160 -13.86 5.44 14.61
CA LYS A 160 -14.84 4.34 14.81
C LYS A 160 -15.72 4.08 13.59
N VAL A 161 -15.95 5.08 12.74
CA VAL A 161 -16.80 4.96 11.54
C VAL A 161 -15.97 4.64 10.30
N PHE A 162 -14.82 5.30 10.14
CA PHE A 162 -14.02 5.25 8.92
C PHE A 162 -12.82 4.28 8.99
N HIS A 163 -12.48 3.78 10.19
CA HIS A 163 -11.46 2.75 10.43
C HIS A 163 -10.11 3.04 9.77
N LEU A 164 -9.64 4.28 9.89
CA LEU A 164 -8.39 4.69 9.27
C LEU A 164 -7.18 4.12 9.99
N ILE A 165 -7.21 4.09 11.33
CA ILE A 165 -6.25 3.33 12.13
C ILE A 165 -6.60 1.86 11.98
N ASP A 166 -5.61 1.08 11.55
CA ASP A 166 -5.77 -0.33 11.27
C ASP A 166 -5.65 -1.15 12.56
N THR A 167 -6.67 -1.03 13.41
CA THR A 167 -6.77 -1.73 14.69
C THR A 167 -7.16 -3.19 14.49
N GLU A 168 -6.22 -4.00 13.97
CA GLU A 168 -6.31 -5.47 13.78
C GLU A 168 -7.67 -6.14 14.07
N ASN A 169 -8.45 -6.41 13.02
CA ASN A 169 -9.34 -7.57 12.79
C ASN A 169 -10.36 -7.24 11.70
N SER A 170 -10.21 -7.85 10.53
CA SER A 170 -11.07 -7.62 9.35
C SER A 170 -12.47 -8.25 9.45
N PHE A 171 -12.81 -8.95 10.54
CA PHE A 171 -14.12 -9.60 10.69
C PHE A 171 -14.79 -9.42 12.06
N THR A 172 -14.04 -9.15 13.13
CA THR A 172 -14.57 -8.81 14.46
C THR A 172 -14.16 -7.38 14.81
N ARG A 173 -14.95 -6.41 14.32
CA ARG A 173 -14.75 -4.96 14.44
C ARG A 173 -14.91 -4.42 15.87
N ASN A 174 -14.15 -4.93 16.83
CA ASN A 174 -14.29 -4.58 18.25
C ASN A 174 -13.04 -3.94 18.87
N LYS A 175 -11.93 -3.81 18.13
CA LYS A 175 -10.72 -3.18 18.67
C LYS A 175 -10.73 -1.70 18.30
N GLU A 176 -11.03 -0.85 19.28
CA GLU A 176 -10.99 0.60 19.13
C GLU A 176 -9.56 1.13 19.24
N PHE A 177 -9.32 2.32 18.69
CA PHE A 177 -8.05 3.05 18.86
C PHE A 177 -7.75 3.22 20.36
N ASP A 178 -6.53 2.92 20.75
CA ASP A 178 -6.07 2.94 22.14
C ASP A 178 -4.91 3.93 22.30
N THR A 179 -5.19 5.04 22.97
CA THR A 179 -4.22 6.11 23.25
C THR A 179 -3.05 5.69 24.14
N THR A 180 -3.12 4.50 24.75
CA THR A 180 -2.03 3.94 25.56
C THR A 180 -1.12 3.00 24.76
N LYS A 181 -1.53 2.60 23.54
CA LYS A 181 -0.71 1.76 22.66
C LYS A 181 0.18 2.62 21.78
N VAL A 182 1.49 2.35 21.85
CA VAL A 182 2.49 3.02 21.00
C VAL A 182 2.23 2.74 19.52
N GLU A 183 1.80 1.53 19.15
CA GLU A 183 1.44 1.18 17.78
C GLU A 183 0.34 2.11 17.23
N ASP A 184 -0.78 2.25 17.95
CA ASP A 184 -1.90 3.09 17.55
C ASP A 184 -1.50 4.58 17.44
N LEU A 185 -0.74 5.10 18.42
CA LEU A 185 -0.25 6.48 18.40
C LEU A 185 0.70 6.75 17.22
N THR A 186 1.66 5.87 16.98
CA THR A 186 2.61 6.01 15.87
C THR A 186 1.92 5.81 14.53
N GLN A 187 0.85 5.03 14.46
CA GLN A 187 0.03 4.92 13.26
C GLN A 187 -0.70 6.23 12.97
N LEU A 188 -1.29 6.84 14.00
CA LEU A 188 -1.93 8.14 13.87
C LEU A 188 -0.93 9.21 13.41
N GLU A 189 0.27 9.24 13.98
CA GLU A 189 1.35 10.13 13.54
C GLU A 189 1.73 9.88 12.07
N THR A 190 1.86 8.62 11.66
CA THR A 190 2.14 8.21 10.27
C THR A 190 1.05 8.72 9.34
N VAL A 191 -0.22 8.51 9.69
CA VAL A 191 -1.38 8.97 8.92
C VAL A 191 -1.41 10.49 8.79
N ILE A 192 -1.21 11.22 9.89
CA ILE A 192 -1.19 12.69 9.88
C ILE A 192 -0.03 13.19 9.00
N THR A 193 1.14 12.56 9.10
CA THR A 193 2.30 12.89 8.26
C THR A 193 1.99 12.71 6.78
N ILE A 194 1.40 11.57 6.41
CA ILE A 194 0.96 11.30 5.03
C ILE A 194 -0.04 12.36 4.55
N ILE A 195 -1.06 12.69 5.36
CA ILE A 195 -2.06 13.71 5.00
C ILE A 195 -1.40 15.07 4.77
N LYS A 196 -0.43 15.46 5.62
CA LYS A 196 0.32 16.71 5.48
C LYS A 196 1.06 16.76 4.13
N LEU A 197 1.70 15.67 3.69
CA LEU A 197 2.39 15.63 2.39
C LEU A 197 1.45 16.01 1.23
N LYS A 198 0.19 15.51 1.22
CA LYS A 198 -0.81 15.90 0.21
C LYS A 198 -1.10 17.41 0.25
N TYR A 199 -1.33 17.96 1.43
CA TYR A 199 -1.64 19.40 1.57
C TYR A 199 -0.46 20.29 1.20
N GLN A 200 0.76 19.92 1.61
CA GLN A 200 1.98 20.65 1.25
C GLN A 200 2.17 20.66 -0.27
N ALA A 201 2.00 19.50 -0.94
CA ALA A 201 2.08 19.43 -2.40
C ALA A 201 1.00 20.26 -3.09
N LEU A 202 -0.22 20.30 -2.57
CA LEU A 202 -1.31 21.15 -3.10
C LEU A 202 -0.99 22.64 -2.97
N LEU A 203 -0.47 23.06 -1.81
CA LEU A 203 -0.07 24.44 -1.57
C LEU A 203 1.08 24.87 -2.49
N GLN A 204 2.10 24.01 -2.66
CA GLN A 204 3.21 24.26 -3.58
C GLN A 204 2.71 24.39 -5.04
N LYS A 205 1.77 23.51 -5.48
CA LYS A 205 1.14 23.62 -6.81
C LYS A 205 0.38 24.95 -7.00
N GLN A 206 -0.13 25.55 -5.92
CA GLN A 206 -0.80 26.84 -5.93
C GLN A 206 0.16 28.04 -5.79
N GLY A 207 1.48 27.80 -5.72
CA GLY A 207 2.49 28.84 -5.64
C GLY A 207 2.82 29.32 -4.23
N TYR A 208 2.29 28.66 -3.18
CA TYR A 208 2.67 28.97 -1.80
C TYR A 208 4.06 28.38 -1.49
N ARG A 209 4.88 29.15 -0.75
CA ARG A 209 6.09 28.63 -0.12
C ARG A 209 5.68 27.89 1.15
N VAL A 210 6.07 26.62 1.23
CA VAL A 210 5.74 25.69 2.32
C VAL A 210 7.03 25.23 2.97
#